data_AF-W5JNH5-F1
#
_entry.id   AF-W5JNH5-F1
#
_cell.length_a   1.000
_cell.length_b   1.000
_cell.length_c   1.000
_cell.angle_alpha   90.00
_cell.angle_beta   90.00
_cell.angle_gamma   90.00
#
_symmetry.space_group_name_H-M   'P 1'
#
loop_
_entity.id
_entity.type
_entity.pdbx_description
1 polymer ?
#
loop_
_entity_poly.entity_id
_entity_poly.type
_entity_poly.pdbx_seq_one_letter_code
_entity_poly.pdbx_strand_id
1 'polypeptide(L)'
;MKAFVVFAAIVAAAVAAPNFAEYGMIQEQMPQEPRYEAYFAQPQYEAQYQPQQYQPQQYQQYQAQPQQEQLSADGYKIVPGVVDARCPRSDDPIKPVHLPVNGNCAKFMKCFGGRAYEMDCPSGLEFGSKVNRCDYPALAQCSRY
;
A
#
# COMPACT_ATOMS: atom_id res chain seq x y z
N MET A 1 80.56 2.01 -21.85
CA MET A 1 79.57 3.10 -21.70
C MET A 1 78.19 2.47 -21.60
N LYS A 2 77.48 2.71 -20.48
CA LYS A 2 76.02 2.51 -20.27
C LYS A 2 75.51 1.04 -20.38
N ALA A 3 74.66 0.51 -19.52
CA ALA A 3 73.81 1.08 -18.49
C ALA A 3 73.59 0.05 -17.37
N PHE A 4 73.27 0.57 -16.21
CA PHE A 4 73.14 -0.10 -14.93
C PHE A 4 71.94 -1.04 -14.90
N VAL A 5 72.15 -2.17 -14.25
CA VAL A 5 71.13 -3.05 -13.71
C VAL A 5 70.26 -2.24 -12.74
N VAL A 6 69.02 -1.97 -13.12
CA VAL A 6 67.97 -1.49 -12.21
C VAL A 6 66.88 -2.56 -12.22
N PHE A 7 67.06 -3.60 -11.40
CA PHE A 7 65.95 -4.44 -10.99
C PHE A 7 65.06 -3.58 -10.11
N ALA A 8 64.02 -2.98 -10.70
CA ALA A 8 62.93 -2.41 -9.93
C ALA A 8 62.23 -3.56 -9.19
N ALA A 9 62.56 -3.73 -7.91
CA ALA A 9 61.80 -4.55 -7.00
C ALA A 9 60.42 -3.92 -6.85
N ILE A 10 59.43 -4.46 -7.56
CA ILE A 10 58.03 -4.11 -7.38
C ILE A 10 57.66 -4.69 -6.01
N VAL A 11 57.63 -3.83 -5.00
CA VAL A 11 57.09 -4.15 -3.68
C VAL A 11 55.61 -4.47 -3.88
N ALA A 12 55.27 -5.75 -3.95
CA ALA A 12 53.89 -6.21 -3.90
C ALA A 12 53.36 -5.85 -2.51
N ALA A 13 52.59 -4.76 -2.43
CA ALA A 13 51.80 -4.45 -1.26
C ALA A 13 50.76 -5.56 -1.08
N ALA A 14 51.04 -6.51 -0.19
CA ALA A 14 50.08 -7.49 0.26
C ALA A 14 48.96 -6.73 1.00
N VAL A 15 47.81 -6.57 0.33
CA VAL A 15 46.60 -6.08 0.98
C VAL A 15 46.13 -7.18 1.95
N ALA A 16 46.32 -6.95 3.24
CA ALA A 16 45.74 -7.81 4.27
C ALA A 16 44.21 -7.68 4.19
N ALA A 17 43.54 -8.72 3.73
CA ALA A 17 42.09 -8.82 3.82
C ALA A 17 41.71 -8.90 5.32
N PRO A 18 40.73 -8.11 5.80
CA PRO A 18 40.26 -8.26 7.16
C PRO A 18 39.56 -9.61 7.31
N ASN A 19 39.99 -10.37 8.32
CA ASN A 19 39.36 -11.61 8.78
C ASN A 19 37.88 -11.35 9.07
N PHE A 20 36.98 -11.88 8.24
CA PHE A 20 35.57 -11.96 8.58
C PHE A 20 35.41 -13.07 9.61
N ALA A 21 35.26 -12.67 10.87
CA ALA A 21 34.85 -13.54 11.94
C ALA A 21 33.55 -14.25 11.55
N GLU A 22 33.61 -15.57 11.53
CA GLU A 22 32.52 -16.49 11.28
C GLU A 22 31.42 -16.22 12.31
N TYR A 23 30.37 -15.51 11.91
CA TYR A 23 29.20 -15.27 12.75
C TYR A 23 28.45 -16.61 12.84
N GLY A 24 28.66 -17.31 13.96
CA GLY A 24 28.06 -18.60 14.25
C GLY A 24 26.53 -18.54 14.10
N MET A 25 26.00 -19.47 13.32
CA MET A 25 24.56 -19.69 13.23
C MET A 25 24.06 -20.25 14.56
N ILE A 26 23.26 -19.47 15.28
CA ILE A 26 22.42 -20.02 16.34
C ILE A 26 21.37 -20.93 15.69
N GLN A 27 21.50 -22.24 15.88
CA GLN A 27 20.42 -23.17 15.57
C GLN A 27 19.34 -23.04 16.65
N GLU A 28 18.32 -22.22 16.41
CA GLU A 28 17.07 -22.29 17.17
C GLU A 28 16.34 -23.57 16.77
N GLN A 29 16.55 -24.63 17.55
CA GLN A 29 15.76 -25.85 17.45
C GLN A 29 14.34 -25.55 17.94
N MET A 30 13.37 -25.51 17.00
CA MET A 30 11.95 -25.53 17.32
C MET A 30 11.62 -26.78 18.17
N PRO A 31 11.02 -26.64 19.36
CA PRO A 31 10.43 -27.77 20.04
C PRO A 31 9.21 -28.24 19.24
N GLN A 32 9.22 -29.52 18.86
CA GLN A 32 8.09 -30.20 18.23
C GLN A 32 6.98 -30.40 19.28
N GLU A 33 5.81 -29.77 19.11
CA GLU A 33 4.62 -30.12 19.88
C GLU A 33 3.93 -31.37 19.30
N PRO A 34 3.74 -32.45 20.08
CA PRO A 34 2.99 -33.62 19.63
C PRO A 34 1.60 -33.61 20.27
N ARG A 35 0.57 -32.99 19.66
CA ARG A 35 -0.82 -33.28 20.08
C ARG A 35 -1.96 -32.83 19.16
N TYR A 36 -1.89 -33.08 17.85
CA TYR A 36 -3.03 -32.79 16.96
C TYR A 36 -3.97 -33.98 16.69
N GLU A 37 -3.68 -35.19 17.19
CA GLU A 37 -4.47 -36.39 16.84
C GLU A 37 -5.58 -36.77 17.85
N ALA A 38 -5.84 -35.97 18.88
CA ALA A 38 -6.80 -36.34 19.94
C ALA A 38 -8.19 -35.65 19.86
N TYR A 39 -8.46 -34.83 18.83
CA TYR A 39 -9.70 -34.03 18.79
C TYR A 39 -10.85 -34.64 17.97
N PHE A 40 -10.62 -35.73 17.23
CA PHE A 40 -11.60 -36.26 16.26
C PHE A 40 -12.46 -37.42 16.77
N ALA A 41 -12.74 -37.49 18.07
CA ALA A 41 -13.62 -38.52 18.61
C ALA A 41 -14.61 -37.97 19.64
N GLN A 42 -15.63 -37.25 19.19
CA GLN A 42 -16.90 -37.13 19.93
C GLN A 42 -18.10 -37.35 18.99
N PRO A 43 -18.95 -38.38 19.24
CA PRO A 43 -20.06 -38.73 18.39
C PRO A 43 -21.38 -38.19 18.93
N GLN A 44 -21.59 -36.88 19.09
CA GLN A 44 -22.90 -36.33 19.50
C GLN A 44 -23.09 -34.89 18.98
N TYR A 45 -23.45 -34.71 17.71
CA TYR A 45 -23.99 -33.40 17.27
C TYR A 45 -25.12 -33.51 16.23
N GLU A 46 -25.96 -34.54 16.31
CA GLU A 46 -27.24 -34.53 15.62
C GLU A 46 -28.37 -34.26 16.62
N ALA A 47 -28.59 -32.99 16.95
CA ALA A 47 -29.91 -32.47 17.32
C ALA A 47 -29.86 -30.96 17.49
N GLN A 48 -30.90 -30.30 16.97
CA GLN A 48 -31.25 -28.89 17.16
C GLN A 48 -30.70 -27.89 16.13
N TYR A 49 -30.98 -28.16 14.86
CA TYR A 49 -31.25 -27.09 13.91
C TYR A 49 -32.70 -26.63 14.10
N GLN A 50 -32.90 -25.43 14.65
CA GLN A 50 -34.16 -24.70 14.51
C GLN A 50 -33.90 -23.51 13.57
N PRO A 51 -34.72 -23.28 12.54
CA PRO A 51 -34.58 -22.11 11.70
C PRO A 51 -34.96 -20.87 12.52
N GLN A 52 -33.99 -20.00 12.77
CA GLN A 52 -34.29 -18.69 13.34
C GLN A 52 -35.10 -17.90 12.31
N GLN A 53 -36.30 -17.47 12.73
CA GLN A 53 -37.18 -16.59 11.96
C GLN A 53 -36.44 -15.30 11.65
N TYR A 54 -36.22 -15.05 10.36
CA TYR A 54 -35.56 -13.84 9.86
C TYR A 54 -36.46 -12.63 10.16
N GLN A 55 -36.11 -11.82 11.17
CA GLN A 55 -36.79 -10.56 11.44
C GLN A 55 -36.14 -9.43 10.61
N PRO A 56 -36.89 -8.74 9.73
CA PRO A 56 -36.33 -7.80 8.76
C PRO A 56 -36.06 -6.39 9.33
N GLN A 57 -36.17 -6.17 10.64
CA GLN A 57 -36.25 -4.80 11.18
C GLN A 57 -34.90 -4.16 11.50
N GLN A 58 -33.79 -4.90 11.51
CA GLN A 58 -32.51 -4.29 11.89
C GLN A 58 -31.83 -3.48 10.77
N TYR A 59 -32.36 -3.55 9.53
CA TYR A 59 -31.81 -2.76 8.41
C TYR A 59 -32.13 -1.26 8.51
N GLN A 60 -33.13 -0.87 9.30
CA GLN A 60 -33.52 0.53 9.45
C GLN A 60 -32.58 1.32 10.38
N GLN A 61 -31.71 0.64 11.13
CA GLN A 61 -30.70 1.28 11.98
C GLN A 61 -29.38 1.58 11.24
N TYR A 62 -29.16 1.05 10.04
CA TYR A 62 -28.09 1.55 9.18
C TYR A 62 -28.54 2.87 8.55
N GLN A 63 -28.82 3.83 9.43
CA GLN A 63 -28.88 5.23 9.08
C GLN A 63 -27.60 5.50 8.30
N ALA A 64 -27.76 5.90 7.04
CA ALA A 64 -26.68 6.43 6.26
C ALA A 64 -26.09 7.58 7.09
N GLN A 65 -24.94 7.32 7.72
CA GLN A 65 -24.17 8.41 8.30
C GLN A 65 -23.93 9.36 7.14
N PRO A 66 -24.37 10.63 7.21
CA PRO A 66 -23.97 11.60 6.21
C PRO A 66 -22.43 11.54 6.18
N GLN A 67 -21.84 11.64 4.99
CA GLN A 67 -20.39 11.70 4.80
C GLN A 67 -19.84 13.00 5.42
N GLN A 68 -20.05 13.22 6.70
CA GLN A 68 -19.43 14.26 7.48
C GLN A 68 -17.99 13.83 7.62
N GLU A 69 -17.10 14.66 7.11
CA GLU A 69 -15.65 14.53 7.20
C GLU A 69 -15.28 13.90 8.55
N GLN A 70 -14.87 12.64 8.51
CA GLN A 70 -14.43 11.93 9.70
C GLN A 70 -13.04 12.48 10.00
N LEU A 71 -12.98 13.58 10.75
CA LEU A 71 -11.73 14.05 11.30
C LEU A 71 -11.26 13.02 12.33
N SER A 72 -10.02 12.57 12.20
CA SER A 72 -9.36 11.81 13.24
C SER A 72 -9.15 12.66 14.50
N ALA A 73 -8.83 12.03 15.63
CA ALA A 73 -8.65 12.73 16.91
C ALA A 73 -7.53 13.81 16.87
N ASP A 74 -6.59 13.66 15.93
CA ASP A 74 -5.49 14.59 15.61
C ASP A 74 -5.87 15.65 14.56
N GLY A 75 -7.12 15.69 14.11
CA GLY A 75 -7.63 16.71 13.18
C GLY A 75 -7.30 16.47 11.71
N TYR A 76 -6.80 15.28 11.36
CA TYR A 76 -6.60 14.91 9.96
C TYR A 76 -7.92 14.44 9.33
N LYS A 77 -8.21 14.94 8.11
CA LYS A 77 -9.38 14.53 7.33
C LYS A 77 -9.15 13.11 6.79
N ILE A 78 -9.86 12.12 7.32
CA ILE A 78 -9.80 10.76 6.80
C ILE A 78 -10.55 10.73 5.46
N VAL A 79 -9.80 10.53 4.36
CA VAL A 79 -10.40 10.29 3.05
C VAL A 79 -10.57 8.79 2.85
N PRO A 80 -11.81 8.26 2.80
CA PRO A 80 -12.03 6.85 2.53
C PRO A 80 -11.68 6.52 1.07
N GLY A 81 -10.96 5.41 0.86
CA GLY A 81 -10.67 4.90 -0.48
C GLY A 81 -11.82 4.07 -1.03
N VAL A 82 -12.39 4.51 -2.16
CA VAL A 82 -13.48 3.81 -2.85
C VAL A 82 -12.90 2.81 -3.85
N VAL A 83 -13.41 1.58 -3.88
CA VAL A 83 -12.97 0.59 -4.87
C VAL A 83 -13.41 1.05 -6.26
N ASP A 84 -12.48 1.21 -7.19
CA ASP A 84 -12.74 1.66 -8.56
C ASP A 84 -12.02 0.76 -9.56
N ALA A 85 -12.76 0.25 -10.56
CA ALA A 85 -12.21 -0.65 -11.57
C ALA A 85 -11.16 0.01 -12.49
N ARG A 86 -11.12 1.34 -12.54
CA ARG A 86 -10.10 2.11 -13.27
C ARG A 86 -8.77 2.17 -12.51
N CYS A 87 -8.76 1.84 -11.22
CA CYS A 87 -7.54 1.78 -10.43
C CYS A 87 -6.85 0.41 -10.59
N PRO A 88 -5.53 0.38 -10.84
CA PRO A 88 -4.78 -0.87 -10.90
C PRO A 88 -4.70 -1.50 -9.51
N ARG A 89 -4.64 -2.85 -9.47
CA ARG A 89 -4.49 -3.60 -8.21
C ARG A 89 -3.08 -3.48 -7.61
N SER A 90 -2.07 -3.29 -8.46
CA SER A 90 -0.68 -3.04 -8.09
C SER A 90 -0.25 -1.70 -8.67
N ASP A 91 0.28 -0.82 -7.83
CA ASP A 91 0.70 0.52 -8.22
C ASP A 91 2.14 0.55 -8.74
N ASP A 92 2.40 1.39 -9.74
CA ASP A 92 3.74 1.69 -10.25
C ASP A 92 4.19 3.06 -9.70
N PRO A 93 5.31 3.14 -8.96
CA PRO A 93 5.79 4.40 -8.40
C PRO A 93 6.23 5.42 -9.45
N ILE A 94 6.59 5.00 -10.66
CA ILE A 94 6.99 5.88 -11.77
C ILE A 94 5.76 6.38 -12.54
N LYS A 95 4.67 5.60 -12.55
CA LYS A 95 3.46 5.90 -13.31
C LYS A 95 2.20 5.86 -12.43
N PRO A 96 2.00 6.88 -11.57
CA PRO A 96 0.80 6.97 -10.75
C PRO A 96 -0.44 7.14 -11.63
N VAL A 97 -1.56 6.55 -11.20
CA VAL A 97 -2.86 6.70 -11.85
C VAL A 97 -3.69 7.72 -11.09
N HIS A 98 -4.08 8.78 -11.79
CA HIS A 98 -5.02 9.79 -11.30
C HIS A 98 -6.28 9.80 -12.16
N LEU A 99 -7.43 9.91 -11.53
CA LEU A 99 -8.74 9.94 -12.19
C LEU A 99 -9.41 11.30 -11.96
N PRO A 100 -10.09 11.86 -12.97
CA PRO A 100 -10.84 13.10 -12.79
C PRO A 100 -12.10 12.86 -11.96
N VAL A 101 -12.49 13.86 -11.16
CA VAL A 101 -13.79 13.90 -10.49
C VAL A 101 -14.76 14.68 -11.37
N ASN A 102 -15.82 14.01 -11.83
CA ASN A 102 -16.83 14.64 -12.67
C ASN A 102 -17.58 15.71 -11.87
N GLY A 103 -17.69 16.92 -12.42
CA GLY A 103 -18.40 18.05 -11.80
C GLY A 103 -17.60 18.80 -10.72
N ASN A 104 -16.39 18.35 -10.36
CA ASN A 104 -15.52 19.11 -9.46
C ASN A 104 -14.06 19.09 -9.94
N CYS A 105 -13.69 20.12 -10.67
CA CYS A 105 -12.34 20.27 -11.21
C CYS A 105 -11.28 20.59 -10.16
N ALA A 106 -11.68 21.09 -8.99
CA ALA A 106 -10.76 21.34 -7.87
C ALA A 106 -10.40 20.04 -7.12
N LYS A 107 -10.86 18.87 -7.58
CA LYS A 107 -10.59 17.58 -6.98
C LYS A 107 -10.19 16.55 -8.02
N PHE A 108 -9.44 15.55 -7.58
CA PHE A 108 -9.10 14.38 -8.37
C PHE A 108 -9.03 13.15 -7.47
N MET A 109 -9.01 11.96 -8.05
CA MET A 109 -8.81 10.74 -7.31
C MET A 109 -7.43 10.17 -7.60
N LYS A 110 -6.69 9.79 -6.56
CA LYS A 110 -5.43 9.06 -6.67
C LYS A 110 -5.67 7.58 -6.40
N CYS A 111 -5.20 6.74 -7.31
CA CYS A 111 -5.28 5.31 -7.12
C CYS A 111 -4.18 4.79 -6.20
N PHE A 112 -4.55 3.84 -5.34
CA PHE A 112 -3.64 3.04 -4.55
C PHE A 112 -4.30 1.69 -4.23
N GLY A 113 -3.66 0.58 -4.57
CA GLY A 113 -4.11 -0.79 -4.25
C GLY A 113 -5.52 -1.12 -4.75
N GLY A 114 -5.90 -0.66 -5.95
CA GLY A 114 -7.24 -0.86 -6.52
C GLY A 114 -8.34 0.05 -5.94
N ARG A 115 -7.96 1.08 -5.18
CA ARG A 115 -8.88 2.05 -4.58
C ARG A 115 -8.54 3.47 -5.02
N ALA A 116 -9.56 4.28 -5.21
CA ALA A 116 -9.51 5.69 -5.54
C ALA A 116 -9.70 6.53 -4.27
N TYR A 117 -8.73 7.38 -3.97
CA TYR A 117 -8.75 8.31 -2.83
C TYR A 117 -8.93 9.73 -3.36
N GLU A 118 -9.97 10.43 -2.90
CA GLU A 118 -10.22 11.81 -3.32
C GLU A 118 -9.22 12.78 -2.70
N MET A 119 -8.60 13.59 -3.56
CA MET A 119 -7.59 14.58 -3.22
C MET A 119 -8.06 15.94 -3.71
N ASP A 120 -7.87 16.96 -2.87
CA ASP A 120 -8.15 18.34 -3.22
C ASP A 120 -6.95 18.96 -3.94
N CYS A 121 -7.20 19.66 -5.04
CA CYS A 121 -6.20 20.52 -5.67
C CYS A 121 -5.96 21.77 -4.82
N PRO A 122 -4.75 22.36 -4.89
CA PRO A 122 -4.50 23.67 -4.31
C PRO A 122 -5.51 24.71 -4.82
N SER A 123 -5.82 25.68 -3.98
CA SER A 123 -6.81 26.72 -4.29
C SER A 123 -6.53 27.40 -5.63
N GLY A 124 -7.54 27.44 -6.50
CA GLY A 124 -7.45 28.06 -7.83
C GLY A 124 -6.83 27.20 -8.93
N LEU A 125 -6.41 25.97 -8.61
CA LEU A 125 -5.96 24.99 -9.60
C LEU A 125 -7.06 23.97 -9.92
N GLU A 126 -6.98 23.40 -11.11
CA GLU A 126 -7.87 22.37 -11.60
C GLU A 126 -7.06 21.13 -11.98
N PHE A 127 -7.64 19.95 -11.75
CA PHE A 127 -7.05 18.71 -12.22
C PHE A 127 -7.21 18.57 -13.74
N GLY A 128 -6.09 18.55 -14.45
CA GLY A 128 -6.07 18.25 -15.87
C GLY A 128 -5.75 16.79 -16.13
N SER A 129 -6.72 16.00 -16.62
CA SER A 129 -6.52 14.58 -16.94
C SER A 129 -5.44 14.34 -17.99
N LYS A 130 -5.24 15.29 -18.92
CA LYS A 130 -4.18 15.25 -19.94
C LYS A 130 -2.78 15.43 -19.36
N VAL A 131 -2.64 16.33 -18.39
CA VAL A 131 -1.36 16.65 -17.73
C VAL A 131 -1.12 15.83 -16.47
N ASN A 132 -2.13 15.07 -16.04
CA ASN A 132 -2.13 14.18 -14.87
C ASN A 132 -1.76 14.84 -13.54
N ARG A 133 -2.09 16.14 -13.39
CA ARG A 133 -1.80 16.95 -12.20
C ARG A 133 -2.78 18.12 -12.07
N CYS A 134 -2.80 18.74 -10.89
CA CYS A 134 -3.42 20.04 -10.69
C CYS A 134 -2.58 21.11 -11.40
N ASP A 135 -3.22 21.93 -12.22
CA ASP A 135 -2.59 23.02 -12.97
C ASP A 135 -3.58 24.18 -13.12
N TYR A 136 -3.16 25.29 -13.71
CA TYR A 136 -4.05 26.42 -13.95
C TYR A 136 -5.19 26.03 -14.91
N PRO A 137 -6.41 26.59 -14.76
CA PRO A 137 -7.57 26.25 -15.60
C PRO A 137 -7.30 26.33 -17.11
N ALA A 138 -6.44 27.26 -17.54
CA ALA A 138 -6.05 27.41 -18.94
C ALA A 138 -5.33 26.17 -19.51
N LEU A 139 -4.55 25.46 -18.69
CA LEU A 139 -3.80 24.26 -19.05
C LEU A 139 -4.56 22.98 -18.69
N ALA A 140 -5.19 22.95 -17.52
CA ALA A 140 -5.96 21.81 -17.04
C ALA A 140 -7.21 21.54 -17.89
N GLN A 141 -7.85 22.60 -18.38
CA GLN A 141 -9.03 22.56 -19.25
C GLN A 141 -10.21 21.73 -18.69
N CYS A 142 -10.30 21.55 -17.37
CA CYS A 142 -11.37 20.75 -16.78
C CYS A 142 -12.70 21.50 -16.79
N SER A 143 -12.73 22.75 -16.33
CA SER A 143 -13.96 23.56 -16.29
C SER A 143 -14.43 24.05 -17.67
N ARG A 144 -13.63 23.81 -18.71
CA ARG A 144 -13.90 24.21 -20.10
C ARG A 144 -14.68 23.15 -20.89
N TYR A 145 -14.91 21.99 -20.30
CA TYR A 145 -15.60 20.84 -20.90
C TYR A 145 -16.91 20.57 -20.17
#